data_AF-A0A846J850-F1
#
_entry.id   AF-A0A846J850-F1
#
_cell.length_a   1.000
_cell.length_b   1.000
_cell.length_c   1.000
_cell.angle_alpha   90.00
_cell.angle_beta   90.00
_cell.angle_gamma   90.00
#
_symmetry.space_group_name_H-M   'P 1'
#
loop_
_entity.id
_entity.type
_entity.pdbx_description
1 polymer ?
#
loop_
_entity_poly.entity_id
_entity_poly.type
_entity_poly.pdbx_seq_one_letter_code
_entity_poly.pdbx_strand_id
1 'polypeptide(L)'
;MDADGHVIYIKRFSKFLSSGCRIDVLTASSSIVNRLIATKCNSDLRNPLLTQKALLPFVQLDFMKKHLKNMNSTLLKKRNLALDLLKEYMPRTV
;
A
#
# COMPACT_ATOMS: atom_id res chain seq x y z
N MET A 1 10.38 9.74 -13.01
CA MET A 1 9.02 10.31 -13.03
C MET A 1 8.40 9.89 -14.35
N ASP A 2 7.11 9.57 -14.39
CA ASP A 2 6.44 9.16 -15.65
C ASP A 2 6.11 10.40 -16.47
N ALA A 3 6.67 10.49 -17.68
CA ALA A 3 6.43 11.59 -18.62
C ALA A 3 5.44 11.21 -19.72
N ASP A 4 5.37 9.92 -20.07
CA ASP A 4 4.62 9.41 -21.20
C ASP A 4 3.27 8.80 -20.79
N GLY A 5 2.99 8.70 -19.49
CA GLY A 5 1.69 8.29 -18.96
C GLY A 5 1.44 6.78 -19.03
N HIS A 6 2.51 5.98 -19.03
CA HIS A 6 2.47 4.52 -19.13
C HIS A 6 2.48 3.82 -17.76
N VAL A 7 2.68 4.56 -16.67
CA VAL A 7 2.80 3.98 -15.33
C VAL A 7 1.43 3.93 -14.64
N ILE A 8 1.07 2.74 -14.16
CA ILE A 8 -0.03 2.55 -13.21
C ILE A 8 0.58 2.33 -11.84
N TYR A 9 0.46 3.33 -10.96
CA TYR A 9 0.91 3.21 -9.58
C TYR A 9 -0.24 2.77 -8.69
N ILE A 10 -0.02 1.70 -7.92
CA ILE A 10 -1.02 1.14 -7.00
C ILE A 10 -0.47 1.20 -5.58
N LYS A 11 -1.27 1.76 -4.66
CA LYS A 11 -0.98 1.81 -3.23
C LYS A 11 -2.03 1.05 -2.46
N ARG A 12 -1.60 0.03 -1.72
CA ARG A 12 -2.47 -0.85 -0.95
C ARG A 12 -2.50 -0.49 0.53
N PHE A 13 -3.69 -0.31 1.12
CA PHE A 13 -3.81 -0.03 2.56
C PHE A 13 -3.59 -1.27 3.42
N SER A 14 -3.73 -2.46 2.84
CA SER A 14 -3.54 -3.75 3.52
C SER A 14 -2.16 -3.93 4.16
N LYS A 15 -1.12 -3.30 3.61
CA LYS A 15 0.26 -3.47 4.07
C LYS A 15 0.69 -2.53 5.19
N PHE A 16 0.00 -1.39 5.35
CA PHE A 16 0.41 -0.41 6.34
C PHE A 16 -0.69 -0.06 7.34
N LEU A 17 -1.97 -0.34 7.07
CA LEU A 17 -3.04 -0.07 8.02
C LEU A 17 -3.57 -1.36 8.65
N SER A 18 -4.18 -2.23 7.84
CA SER A 18 -4.70 -3.53 8.28
C SER A 18 -5.07 -4.39 7.08
N SER A 19 -4.81 -5.69 7.14
CA SER A 19 -5.21 -6.67 6.12
C SER A 19 -6.73 -6.70 5.88
N GLY A 20 -7.54 -6.27 6.86
CA GLY A 20 -9.00 -6.19 6.75
C GLY A 20 -9.53 -4.95 6.03
N CYS A 21 -8.67 -3.97 5.69
CA CYS A 21 -9.13 -2.70 5.11
C CYS A 21 -9.76 -2.87 3.71
N ARG A 22 -9.29 -3.84 2.91
CA ARG A 22 -9.86 -4.19 1.58
C ARG A 22 -10.08 -2.96 0.67
N ILE A 23 -9.26 -1.93 0.84
CA ILE A 23 -9.23 -0.72 0.01
C ILE A 23 -7.80 -0.55 -0.49
N ASP A 24 -7.70 -0.28 -1.78
CA ASP A 24 -6.47 0.13 -2.45
C ASP A 24 -6.79 1.38 -3.29
N VAL A 25 -5.78 2.20 -3.55
CA VAL A 25 -5.87 3.37 -4.44
C VAL A 25 -4.86 3.23 -5.56
N LEU A 26 -5.18 3.83 -6.71
CA LEU A 26 -4.27 3.86 -7.85
C LEU A 26 -4.21 5.25 -8.46
N THR A 27 -3.12 5.54 -9.15
CA THR A 27 -2.98 6.69 -10.05
C THR A 27 -2.39 6.23 -11.37
N ALA A 28 -2.91 6.74 -12.47
CA ALA A 28 -2.51 6.44 -13.84
C ALA A 28 -2.95 7.59 -14.75
N SER A 29 -2.55 7.57 -16.03
CA SER A 29 -3.01 8.54 -17.02
C SER A 29 -4.53 8.49 -17.20
N SER A 30 -5.14 9.62 -17.56
CA SER A 30 -6.60 9.77 -17.62
C SER A 30 -7.29 8.76 -18.53
N SER A 31 -6.67 8.41 -19.67
CA SER A 31 -7.19 7.39 -20.59
C SER A 31 -7.29 6.01 -19.93
N ILE A 32 -6.29 5.64 -19.12
CA ILE A 32 -6.26 4.38 -18.37
C ILE A 32 -7.28 4.42 -17.23
N VAL A 33 -7.32 5.50 -16.44
CA VAL A 33 -8.26 5.64 -15.31
C VAL A 33 -9.70 5.54 -15.79
N ASN A 34 -10.08 6.19 -16.89
CA ASN A 34 -11.43 6.12 -17.43
C ASN A 34 -11.83 4.70 -17.83
N ARG A 35 -10.92 3.96 -18.47
CA ARG A 35 -11.15 2.54 -18.80
C ARG A 35 -11.30 1.69 -17.54
N LEU A 36 -10.47 1.92 -16.53
CA LEU A 36 -10.55 1.20 -15.26
C LEU A 36 -11.85 1.49 -14.50
N ILE A 37 -12.33 2.73 -14.51
CA ILE A 37 -13.63 3.11 -13.92
C ILE A 37 -14.76 2.39 -14.65
N ALA A 38 -14.76 2.40 -15.99
CA ALA A 38 -15.78 1.70 -16.78
C ALA A 38 -15.80 0.20 -16.46
N THR A 39 -14.64 -0.47 -16.43
CA THR A 39 -14.55 -1.88 -16.04
C THR A 39 -15.02 -2.11 -14.61
N LYS A 40 -14.60 -1.25 -13.67
CA LYS A 40 -14.98 -1.35 -12.25
C LYS A 40 -16.48 -1.22 -12.04
N CYS A 41 -17.14 -0.30 -12.74
CA CYS A 41 -18.59 -0.13 -12.66
C CYS A 41 -19.35 -1.39 -13.11
N ASN A 42 -18.82 -2.12 -14.09
CA ASN A 42 -19.40 -3.37 -14.58
C ASN A 42 -19.11 -4.57 -13.67
N SER A 43 -17.98 -4.58 -12.96
CA SER A 43 -17.61 -5.70 -12.07
C SER A 43 -18.17 -5.54 -10.65
N ASP A 44 -17.79 -4.46 -9.98
CA ASP A 44 -18.09 -4.17 -8.59
C ASP A 44 -18.47 -2.70 -8.49
N LEU A 45 -19.76 -2.44 -8.73
CA LEU A 45 -20.40 -1.14 -8.85
C LEU A 45 -19.88 -0.10 -7.83
N ARG A 46 -19.60 -0.52 -6.58
CA ARG A 46 -19.04 0.35 -5.53
C ARG A 46 -18.08 -0.41 -4.60
N ASN A 47 -17.14 0.36 -4.02
CA ASN A 47 -16.33 -0.08 -2.89
C ASN A 47 -17.13 -0.04 -1.57
N PRO A 48 -16.75 -0.80 -0.53
CA PRO A 48 -17.40 -0.75 0.79
C PRO A 48 -17.38 0.67 1.39
N LEU A 49 -18.55 1.27 1.59
CA LEU A 49 -18.67 2.65 2.09
C LEU A 49 -18.23 2.79 3.55
N LEU A 50 -18.50 1.78 4.38
CA LEU A 50 -18.11 1.77 5.78
C LEU A 50 -16.60 1.92 5.94
N THR A 51 -15.83 1.13 5.17
CA THR A 51 -14.37 1.16 5.24
C THR A 51 -13.80 2.44 4.65
N GLN A 52 -14.41 3.00 3.61
CA GLN A 52 -14.02 4.32 3.08
C GLN A 52 -14.21 5.42 4.13
N LYS A 53 -15.35 5.42 4.83
CA LYS A 53 -15.64 6.39 5.90
C LYS A 53 -14.67 6.24 7.08
N ALA A 54 -14.36 5.02 7.47
CA ALA A 54 -13.38 4.74 8.54
C ALA A 54 -11.95 5.19 8.16
N LEU A 55 -11.61 5.14 6.87
CA LEU A 55 -10.29 5.51 6.36
C LEU A 55 -10.11 7.02 6.17
N LEU A 56 -11.20 7.77 6.03
CA LEU A 56 -11.18 9.20 5.71
C LEU A 56 -10.32 10.03 6.70
N PRO A 57 -10.44 9.86 8.04
CA PRO A 57 -9.61 10.62 8.99
C PRO A 57 -8.12 10.28 8.87
N PHE A 58 -7.78 9.04 8.50
CA PHE A 58 -6.38 8.64 8.31
C PHE A 58 -5.77 9.37 7.12
N VAL A 59 -6.51 9.53 6.02
CA VAL A 59 -6.03 10.20 4.81
C VAL A 59 -6.00 11.73 4.97
N GLN A 60 -6.98 12.30 5.67
CA GLN A 60 -7.10 13.76 5.83
C GLN A 60 -6.20 14.34 6.92
N LEU A 61 -5.82 13.55 7.92
CA LEU A 61 -4.99 13.99 9.04
C LEU A 61 -3.54 13.51 8.89
N ASP A 62 -2.61 14.17 9.58
CA ASP A 62 -1.19 13.75 9.60
C ASP A 62 -0.92 12.43 10.34
N PHE A 63 -1.96 11.75 10.84
CA PHE A 63 -1.87 10.46 11.51
C PHE A 63 -1.14 9.42 10.64
N MET A 64 -1.44 9.39 9.34
CA MET A 64 -0.82 8.46 8.41
C MET A 64 0.70 8.62 8.29
N LYS A 65 1.21 9.85 8.28
CA LYS A 65 2.65 10.11 8.21
C LYS A 65 3.35 9.61 9.47
N LYS A 66 2.78 9.88 10.65
CA LYS A 66 3.31 9.42 11.94
C LYS A 66 3.30 7.88 12.02
N HIS A 67 2.20 7.26 11.63
CA HIS A 67 2.04 5.81 11.60
C HIS A 67 3.08 5.14 10.69
N LEU A 68 3.24 5.65 9.46
CA LEU A 68 4.23 5.12 8.51
C LEU A 68 5.66 5.26 9.04
N LYS A 69 6.01 6.39 9.69
CA LYS A 69 7.33 6.58 10.30
C LYS A 69 7.61 5.53 11.39
N ASN A 70 6.64 5.29 12.27
CA ASN A 70 6.76 4.29 13.34
C ASN A 70 6.88 2.88 12.76
N MET A 71 6.04 2.54 11.78
CA MET A 71 6.06 1.25 11.09
C MET A 71 7.42 1.00 10.42
N ASN A 72 7.97 1.99 9.71
CA ASN A 72 9.27 1.89 9.05
C ASN A 72 10.41 1.63 10.06
N SER A 73 10.38 2.30 11.21
CA SER A 73 11.36 2.06 12.29
C SER A 73 11.29 0.61 12.81
N THR A 74 10.09 0.10 13.06
CA THR A 74 9.91 -1.30 13.48
C THR A 74 10.35 -2.30 12.42
N LEU A 75 10.00 -2.07 11.15
CA LEU A 75 10.42 -2.94 10.04
C LEU A 75 11.93 -2.93 9.85
N LEU A 76 12.59 -1.78 10.00
CA LEU A 76 14.04 -1.68 9.94
C LEU A 76 14.71 -2.51 11.04
N LYS A 77 14.21 -2.43 12.28
CA LYS A 77 14.70 -3.25 13.40
C LYS A 77 14.55 -4.74 13.13
N LYS A 78 13.37 -5.17 12.66
CA LYS A 78 13.11 -6.57 12.30
C LYS A 78 14.02 -7.06 11.16
N ARG A 79 14.21 -6.23 10.14
CA ARG A 79 15.12 -6.53 9.02
C ARG A 79 16.56 -6.73 9.52
N ASN A 80 17.07 -5.83 10.36
CA ASN A 80 18.43 -5.92 10.88
C ASN A 80 18.61 -7.18 11.71
N LEU A 81 17.67 -7.46 12.62
CA LEU A 81 17.69 -8.69 13.41
C LEU A 81 17.73 -9.95 12.51
N ALA A 82 16.90 -9.99 11.46
CA ALA A 82 16.92 -11.11 10.52
C ALA A 82 18.27 -11.24 9.80
N LEU A 83 18.89 -10.13 9.39
CA LEU A 83 20.21 -10.14 8.75
C LEU A 83 21.32 -10.58 9.71
N ASP A 84 21.25 -10.18 10.98
CA ASP A 84 22.25 -10.56 11.99
C ASP A 84 22.16 -12.06 12.29
N LEU A 85 20.94 -12.59 12.45
CA LEU A 85 20.71 -14.03 12.60
C LEU A 85 21.16 -14.82 11.37
N LEU A 86 20.92 -14.30 10.16
CA LEU A 86 21.42 -14.95 8.94
C LEU A 86 22.95 -15.00 8.93
N LYS A 87 23.65 -13.95 9.34
CA LYS A 87 25.13 -13.99 9.41
C LYS A 87 25.65 -14.99 10.44
N GLU A 88 24.96 -15.15 11.55
CA GLU A 88 25.37 -16.03 12.65
C GLU A 88 25.10 -17.50 12.34
N TYR A 89 23.92 -17.81 11.78
CA TYR A 89 23.42 -19.19 11.67
C TYR A 89 23.42 -19.75 10.24
N MET A 90 23.63 -18.94 9.20
CA MET A 90 23.61 -19.46 7.83
C MET A 90 24.85 -20.35 7.58
N PRO A 91 24.65 -21.63 7.18
CA PRO A 91 25.77 -22.50 6.86
C PRO A 91 26.52 -21.97 5.64
N ARG A 92 27.85 -22.04 5.67
CA ARG A 92 28.74 -21.54 4.60
C ARG A 92 28.65 -22.35 3.30
N THR A 93 27.85 -23.42 3.28
CA THR A 93 27.86 -24.48 2.26
C THR A 93 26.53 -24.56 1.51
N VAL A 94 26.10 -23.43 0.95
CA VAL A 94 25.13 -23.38 -0.16
C VAL A 94 25.70 -22.49 -1.25
#